data_AF-A0A432T2V1-F1
#
_entry.id   AF-A0A432T2V1-F1
#
_cell.length_a   1.000
_cell.length_b   1.000
_cell.length_c   1.000
_cell.angle_alpha   90.00
_cell.angle_beta   90.00
_cell.angle_gamma   90.00
#
_symmetry.space_group_name_H-M   'P 1'
#
loop_
_entity.id
_entity.type
_entity.pdbx_description
1 polymer ?
#
loop_
_entity_poly.entity_id
_entity_poly.type
_entity_poly.pdbx_seq_one_letter_code
_entity_poly.pdbx_strand_id
1 'polypeptide(L)' 'FTPHVRKHYTHYVAMYHDQGLAPLKALHFDEGINISLNLPILRTSVDHGTAFDIAYKGKKLNNLSYLNAVKYIQMRNEE' A
#
# COMPACT_ATOMS: atom_id res chain seq x y z
N PHE A 1 -4.41 -15.57 6.29
CA PHE A 1 -3.23 -15.06 5.53
C PHE A 1 -2.00 -15.98 5.61
N THR A 2 -2.16 -17.28 5.88
CA THR A 2 -1.01 -18.22 5.89
C THR A 2 -0.41 -18.37 4.49
N PRO A 3 0.88 -18.73 4.36
CA PRO A 3 1.51 -18.93 3.05
C PRO A 3 0.76 -19.94 2.17
N HIS A 4 0.22 -21.03 2.75
CA HIS A 4 -0.56 -22.01 2.03
C HIS A 4 -1.82 -21.40 1.39
N VAL A 5 -2.60 -20.61 2.14
CA VAL A 5 -3.82 -19.97 1.61
C VAL A 5 -3.50 -18.86 0.59
N ARG A 6 -2.41 -18.09 0.80
CA ARG A 6 -1.99 -17.02 -0.13
C ARG A 6 -1.51 -17.53 -1.49
N LYS A 7 -1.16 -18.82 -1.62
CA LYS A 7 -0.86 -19.44 -2.93
C LYS A 7 -2.09 -19.61 -3.81
N HIS A 8 -3.27 -19.70 -3.21
CA HIS A 8 -4.52 -19.96 -3.92
C HIS A 8 -5.36 -18.70 -4.16
N TYR A 9 -5.14 -17.64 -3.36
CA TYR A 9 -5.91 -16.41 -3.43
C TYR A 9 -4.98 -15.19 -3.37
N THR A 10 -5.18 -14.25 -4.29
CA THR A 10 -4.41 -13.00 -4.40
C THR A 10 -5.18 -11.77 -3.93
N HIS A 11 -6.51 -11.87 -3.82
CA HIS A 11 -7.40 -10.80 -3.39
C HIS A 11 -8.22 -11.25 -2.18
N TYR A 12 -8.39 -10.36 -1.21
CA TYR A 12 -9.11 -10.62 0.02
C TYR A 12 -10.06 -9.47 0.31
N VAL A 13 -11.26 -9.79 0.80
CA VAL A 13 -12.20 -8.79 1.31
C VAL A 13 -12.20 -8.90 2.83
N ALA A 14 -11.67 -7.89 3.50
CA ALA A 14 -11.71 -7.77 4.95
C ALA A 14 -13.03 -7.12 5.38
N MET A 15 -13.66 -7.66 6.42
CA MET A 15 -14.92 -7.14 6.98
C MET A 15 -14.69 -5.93 7.89
N TYR A 16 -13.48 -5.80 8.44
CA TYR A 16 -13.07 -4.67 9.26
C TYR A 16 -11.57 -4.41 9.10
N HIS A 17 -11.15 -3.21 9.51
CA HIS A 17 -9.82 -2.65 9.24
C HIS A 17 -8.66 -3.58 9.64
N ASP A 18 -8.58 -3.94 10.91
CA ASP A 18 -7.43 -4.69 11.44
C ASP A 18 -7.37 -6.13 10.91
N GLN A 19 -8.49 -6.69 10.46
CA GLN A 19 -8.53 -8.02 9.85
C GLN A 19 -7.65 -8.10 8.60
N GLY A 20 -7.69 -7.05 7.79
CA GLY A 20 -6.90 -6.95 6.56
C GLY A 20 -5.56 -6.27 6.79
N LEU A 21 -5.53 -5.20 7.59
CA LEU A 21 -4.33 -4.38 7.69
C LEU A 21 -3.22 -5.02 8.50
N ALA A 22 -3.53 -5.71 9.62
CA ALA A 22 -2.52 -6.37 10.43
C ALA A 22 -1.66 -7.38 9.63
N PRO A 23 -2.26 -8.34 8.88
CA PRO A 23 -1.48 -9.25 8.06
C PRO A 23 -0.81 -8.59 6.86
N LEU A 24 -1.41 -7.55 6.25
CA LEU A 24 -0.78 -6.81 5.16
C LEU A 24 0.52 -6.14 5.63
N LYS A 25 0.45 -5.41 6.76
CA LYS A 25 1.61 -4.73 7.36
C LYS A 25 2.67 -5.71 7.83
N ALA A 26 2.29 -6.87 8.35
CA ALA A 26 3.25 -7.91 8.76
C ALA A 26 4.05 -8.51 7.59
N LEU A 27 3.51 -8.47 6.37
CA LEU A 27 4.10 -9.11 5.19
C LEU A 27 4.73 -8.12 4.20
N HIS A 28 4.18 -6.90 4.10
CA HIS A 28 4.48 -5.93 3.04
C HIS A 28 4.62 -4.50 3.58
N PHE A 29 5.23 -4.34 4.77
CA PHE A 29 5.27 -3.09 5.53
C PHE A 29 5.68 -1.85 4.72
N ASP A 30 6.75 -1.96 3.94
CA ASP A 30 7.33 -0.85 3.17
C ASP A 30 6.73 -0.67 1.76
N GLU A 31 6.02 -1.69 1.27
CA GLU A 31 5.56 -1.80 -0.11
C GLU A 31 4.09 -1.45 -0.29
N GLY A 32 3.30 -1.56 0.78
CA GLY A 32 1.86 -1.35 0.78
C GLY A 32 1.46 0.02 0.23
N ILE A 33 0.33 0.07 -0.47
CA ILE A 33 -0.31 1.30 -0.96
C ILE A 33 -1.82 1.24 -0.71
N ASN A 34 -2.45 2.39 -0.68
CA ASN A 34 -3.89 2.51 -0.59
C ASN A 34 -4.46 2.94 -1.95
N ILE A 35 -5.51 2.27 -2.39
CA ILE A 35 -6.23 2.56 -3.64
C ILE A 35 -7.66 2.94 -3.28
N SER A 36 -8.11 4.11 -3.70
CA SER A 36 -9.51 4.52 -3.52
C SER A 36 -10.32 4.13 -4.73
N LEU A 37 -11.03 3.01 -4.61
CA LEU A 37 -11.92 2.49 -5.65
C LEU A 37 -13.20 3.33 -5.77
N ASN A 38 -13.87 3.23 -6.91
CA ASN A 38 -15.18 3.83 -7.20
C ASN A 38 -15.22 5.38 -7.26
N LEU A 39 -14.07 6.03 -7.49
CA LEU A 39 -13.99 7.47 -7.76
C LEU A 39 -14.00 7.73 -9.28
N PRO A 40 -14.42 8.93 -9.74
CA PRO A 40 -14.35 9.33 -11.16
C PRO A 40 -12.92 9.61 -11.65
N ILE A 41 -11.93 9.48 -10.77
CA ILE A 41 -10.50 9.67 -11.06
C ILE A 41 -9.70 8.54 -10.42
N LEU A 42 -8.54 8.23 -10.99
CA LEU A 42 -7.57 7.34 -10.35
C LEU A 42 -6.94 8.04 -9.13
N ARG A 43 -7.04 7.41 -7.96
CA ARG A 43 -6.45 7.93 -6.72
C ARG A 43 -5.77 6.83 -5.93
N THR A 44 -4.46 6.97 -5.75
CA THR A 44 -3.64 6.15 -4.85
C THR A 44 -3.04 7.02 -3.74
N SER A 45 -2.62 6.40 -2.64
CA SER A 45 -1.81 7.05 -1.61
C SER A 45 -0.82 6.07 -0.99
N VAL A 46 0.21 6.61 -0.35
CA VAL A 46 1.19 5.83 0.41
C VAL A 46 0.59 5.24 1.69
N ASP A 47 1.32 4.31 2.30
CA ASP A 47 0.94 3.59 3.52
C ASP A 47 1.74 4.07 4.76
N HIS A 48 2.63 5.05 4.59
CA HIS A 48 3.33 5.73 5.67
C HIS A 48 2.68 7.07 6.02
N GLY A 49 2.92 7.53 7.25
CA GLY A 49 2.55 8.87 7.70
C GLY A 49 3.57 9.95 7.29
N THR A 50 3.44 11.13 7.88
CA THR A 50 4.32 12.27 7.57
C THR A 50 5.73 12.15 8.14
N ALA A 51 5.95 11.26 9.12
CA ALA A 51 7.24 11.08 9.79
C ALA A 51 7.86 12.41 10.28
N PHE A 52 7.04 13.25 10.93
CA PHE A 52 7.43 14.60 11.37
C PHE A 52 8.64 14.62 12.31
N ASP A 53 8.84 13.55 13.08
CA ASP A 53 9.97 13.36 13.97
C ASP A 53 11.32 13.30 13.21
N ILE A 54 11.33 12.97 11.91
CA ILE A 54 12.53 12.92 11.07
C ILE A 54 12.52 13.89 9.88
N ALA A 55 11.41 14.59 9.65
CA ALA A 55 11.28 15.58 8.59
C ALA A 55 12.36 16.68 8.72
N TYR A 56 12.95 17.10 7.60
CA TYR A 56 14.00 18.12 7.50
C TYR A 56 15.32 17.81 8.26
N LYS A 57 15.50 16.58 8.77
CA LYS A 57 16.73 16.17 9.48
C LYS A 57 17.78 15.50 8.60
N GLY A 58 17.65 15.59 7.27
CA GLY A 58 18.57 14.95 6.31
C GLY A 58 18.64 13.42 6.41
N LYS A 59 17.61 12.78 6.99
CA LYS A 59 17.55 11.32 7.16
C LYS A 59 17.25 10.64 5.82
N LYS A 60 17.86 9.47 5.60
CA LYS A 60 17.50 8.60 4.49
C LYS A 60 16.09 8.04 4.72
N LEU A 61 15.19 8.26 3.77
CA LEU A 61 13.80 7.78 3.81
C LEU A 61 13.64 6.56 2.88
N ASN A 62 12.67 5.71 3.20
CA ASN A 62 12.20 4.68 2.30
C ASN A 62 11.07 5.25 1.43
N ASN A 63 11.24 5.27 0.12
CA ASN A 63 10.26 5.78 -0.84
C ASN A 63 9.53 4.68 -1.62
N LEU A 64 9.68 3.40 -1.23
CA LEU A 64 9.15 2.27 -1.98
C LEU A 64 7.62 2.32 -2.13
N SER A 65 6.88 2.55 -1.05
CA SER A 65 5.42 2.76 -1.09
C SER A 65 5.01 3.90 -2.03
N TYR A 66 5.77 5.00 -2.06
CA TYR A 66 5.52 6.13 -2.97
C TYR A 66 5.72 5.72 -4.44
N LEU A 67 6.83 5.05 -4.76
CA LEU A 67 7.11 4.56 -6.10
C LEU A 67 6.03 3.56 -6.57
N ASN A 68 5.60 2.66 -5.68
CA ASN A 68 4.53 1.70 -5.97
C ASN A 68 3.20 2.40 -6.25
N ALA A 69 2.86 3.46 -5.49
CA ALA A 69 1.61 4.20 -5.66
C ALA A 69 1.54 4.92 -7.01
N VAL A 70 2.66 5.47 -7.48
CA VAL A 70 2.78 6.09 -8.81
C VAL A 70 2.74 5.03 -9.91
N LYS A 71 3.50 3.94 -9.74
CA LYS A 71 3.58 2.84 -10.71
C LYS A 71 2.21 2.23 -10.99
N TYR A 72 1.38 2.06 -9.96
CA TYR A 72 0.02 1.54 -10.12
C TYR A 72 -0.83 2.43 -11.05
N ILE A 73 -0.75 3.75 -10.93
CA ILE A 73 -1.50 4.67 -11.80
C ILE A 73 -0.96 4.62 -13.24
N GLN A 74 0.36 4.59 -13.41
CA GLN A 74 0.98 4.51 -14.74
C GLN A 74 0.50 3.27 -15.51
N MET A 75 0.53 2.10 -14.87
CA MET A 75 0.05 0.86 -15.46
C MET A 75 -1.42 0.91 -15.88
N ARG A 76 -2.27 1.58 -15.11
CA ARG A 76 -3.72 1.68 -15.37
C ARG A 76 -4.10 2.68 -16.46
N ASN A 77 -3.21 3.61 -16.81
CA ASN A 77 -3.42 4.54 -17.92
C ASN A 77 -2.98 3.95 -19.27
N GLU A 78 -2.20 2.87 -19.25
CA GLU A 78 -1.75 2.14 -20.44
C GLU A 78 -2.74 1.03 -20.87
N GLU A 79 -3.72 0.71 -20.02
CA GLU A 79 -4.85 -0.21 -20.27
C GLU A 79 -6.05 0.52 -20.89
#